data_AF-A0A226ERA5-F1
#
_entry.id   AF-A0A226ERA5-F1
#
_cell.length_a   1.000
_cell.length_b   1.000
_cell.length_c   1.000
_cell.angle_alpha   90.00
_cell.angle_beta   90.00
_cell.angle_gamma   90.00
#
_symmetry.space_group_name_H-M   'P 1'
#
loop_
_entity.id
_entity.type
_entity.pdbx_description
1 polymer ?
#
loop_
_entity_poly.entity_id
_entity_poly.type
_entity_poly.pdbx_seq_one_letter_code
_entity_poly.pdbx_strand_id
1 'polypeptide(L)'
;MKAILAIVFAAGLVGVMSTPVQEVKYVYKPNQCEPSDPLIVPPGIFNLTLHPLFNLAEDSNHQGLVVAGVSGLVADVSIIIITLTLNFEITVPSIDADATTIDVSGYIDTRPFTALPVGNYTGTTTGTTTGIARVRNLRVQGSATLFVNIIGNRVSVRVLNVNVFTFDEICLNLGADFQIGGAPVDWADLCANFKGRFDAEWGNNQLKNQLVEKIRVTANVIVGRYTLDELIDLIGGGGPTTEPCLAA
;
A
#
# COMPACT_ATOMS: atom_id res chain seq x y z
N MET A 1 7.20 -9.71 -2.01
CA MET A 1 7.07 -8.24 -2.01
C MET A 1 5.75 -7.72 -2.64
N LYS A 2 4.56 -8.13 -2.13
CA LYS A 2 3.34 -7.30 -2.31
C LYS A 2 3.32 -6.13 -1.31
N ALA A 3 3.88 -6.39 -0.13
CA ALA A 3 3.97 -5.50 1.04
C ALA A 3 4.40 -4.06 0.71
N ILE A 4 5.68 -3.76 0.44
CA ILE A 4 6.18 -2.37 0.60
C ILE A 4 5.53 -1.34 -0.34
N LEU A 5 5.26 -1.71 -1.59
CA LEU A 5 4.52 -0.83 -2.52
C LEU A 5 3.02 -0.73 -2.19
N ALA A 6 2.44 -1.74 -1.52
CA ALA A 6 1.12 -1.64 -0.89
C ALA A 6 1.16 -0.94 0.50
N ILE A 7 2.30 -0.86 1.17
CA ILE A 7 2.45 -0.19 2.48
C ILE A 7 2.37 1.34 2.35
N VAL A 8 2.56 1.89 1.15
CA VAL A 8 2.32 3.31 0.85
C VAL A 8 1.01 3.50 0.08
N PHE A 9 0.74 2.72 -0.99
CA PHE A 9 -0.46 2.91 -1.81
C PHE A 9 -1.72 2.15 -1.37
N ALA A 10 -1.57 1.19 -0.46
CA ALA A 10 -2.67 0.50 0.22
C ALA A 10 -2.67 0.74 1.75
N ALA A 11 -1.93 1.75 2.24
CA ALA A 11 -2.15 2.44 3.53
C ALA A 11 -3.47 3.25 3.54
N GLY A 12 -4.53 2.61 3.03
CA GLY A 12 -5.91 3.04 2.96
C GLY A 12 -6.84 1.82 3.06
N LEU A 13 -6.46 0.68 2.47
CA LEU A 13 -7.26 -0.56 2.43
C LEU A 13 -6.36 -1.81 2.28
N VAL A 14 -6.22 -2.58 3.37
CA VAL A 14 -6.15 -4.07 3.49
C VAL A 14 -5.38 -4.46 4.77
N GLY A 15 -6.11 -5.02 5.74
CA GLY A 15 -5.66 -5.59 7.03
C GLY A 15 -6.78 -6.51 7.56
N VAL A 16 -6.51 -7.47 8.46
CA VAL A 16 -7.33 -8.70 8.61
C VAL A 16 -7.50 -9.18 10.08
N MET A 17 -8.69 -9.73 10.43
CA MET A 17 -9.02 -10.67 11.56
C MET A 17 -9.37 -10.12 12.99
N SER A 18 -10.29 -10.82 13.69
CA SER A 18 -10.79 -10.69 15.10
C SER A 18 -11.66 -9.48 15.53
N THR A 19 -12.81 -9.53 16.27
CA THR A 19 -14.02 -10.42 16.39
C THR A 19 -15.28 -9.54 16.84
N PRO A 20 -16.55 -10.00 17.06
CA PRO A 20 -17.72 -9.52 16.31
C PRO A 20 -18.80 -8.64 17.02
N VAL A 21 -19.37 -7.68 16.26
CA VAL A 21 -20.77 -7.16 16.25
C VAL A 21 -21.37 -6.48 17.50
N GLN A 22 -21.36 -5.13 17.51
CA GLN A 22 -22.48 -4.19 17.82
C GLN A 22 -21.99 -2.72 17.73
N GLU A 23 -22.46 -1.94 16.74
CA GLU A 23 -22.08 -0.51 16.48
C GLU A 23 -20.58 -0.21 16.74
N VAL A 24 -19.70 -1.13 16.36
CA VAL A 24 -18.37 -1.17 16.97
C VAL A 24 -17.47 -0.10 16.36
N LYS A 25 -16.97 0.79 17.22
CA LYS A 25 -15.69 1.44 17.00
C LYS A 25 -14.59 0.39 17.13
N TYR A 26 -14.35 -0.39 16.07
CA TYR A 26 -13.25 -1.34 15.99
C TYR A 26 -11.93 -0.57 16.00
N VAL A 27 -11.41 -0.29 17.20
CA VAL A 27 -10.01 0.12 17.38
C VAL A 27 -9.18 -1.15 17.19
N TYR A 28 -8.51 -1.24 16.05
CA TYR A 28 -7.64 -2.38 15.77
C TYR A 28 -6.50 -2.39 16.79
N LYS A 29 -6.34 -3.52 17.49
CA LYS A 29 -5.15 -3.81 18.28
C LYS A 29 -4.49 -5.04 17.66
N PRO A 30 -3.22 -4.95 17.17
CA PRO A 30 -2.54 -6.11 16.63
C PRO A 30 -2.38 -7.18 17.71
N ASN A 31 -3.12 -8.27 17.54
CA ASN A 31 -3.12 -9.55 18.26
C ASN A 31 -4.00 -10.45 17.35
N GLN A 32 -3.60 -11.64 16.89
CA GLN A 32 -2.95 -12.71 17.68
C GLN A 32 -1.72 -13.35 17.02
N CYS A 33 -1.33 -12.99 15.80
CA CYS A 33 0.02 -13.27 15.27
C CYS A 33 0.56 -11.96 14.67
N GLU A 34 1.44 -11.25 15.39
CA GLU A 34 2.18 -10.13 14.80
C GLU A 34 3.17 -10.68 13.74
N PRO A 35 3.37 -10.01 12.59
CA PRO A 35 4.39 -10.41 11.64
C PRO A 35 5.78 -10.26 12.29
N SER A 36 6.71 -11.17 11.98
CA SER A 36 8.10 -11.05 12.41
C SER A 36 8.64 -9.67 12.03
N ASP A 37 9.30 -9.00 12.98
CA ASP A 37 9.94 -7.70 12.76
C ASP A 37 11.41 -7.79 13.24
N PRO A 38 12.40 -7.85 12.32
CA PRO A 38 12.23 -7.76 10.88
C PRO A 38 11.57 -9.01 10.24
N LEU A 39 10.87 -8.77 9.13
CA LEU A 39 10.33 -9.78 8.24
C LEU A 39 11.40 -10.13 7.19
N ILE A 40 11.93 -11.34 7.27
CA ILE A 40 12.86 -11.87 6.27
C ILE A 40 12.04 -12.55 5.18
N VAL A 41 12.14 -12.08 3.93
CA VAL A 41 11.37 -12.63 2.81
C VAL A 41 12.28 -13.56 1.98
N PRO A 42 11.94 -14.87 1.85
CA PRO A 42 12.72 -15.80 1.03
C PRO A 42 12.90 -15.30 -0.42
N PRO A 43 14.03 -15.61 -1.08
CA PRO A 43 14.26 -15.26 -2.47
C PRO A 43 13.19 -15.83 -3.41
N GLY A 44 12.79 -15.06 -4.42
CA GLY A 44 11.87 -15.55 -5.45
C GLY A 44 11.16 -14.46 -6.26
N ILE A 45 10.32 -14.95 -7.19
CA ILE A 45 9.46 -14.13 -8.04
C ILE A 45 8.48 -13.34 -7.18
N PHE A 46 8.27 -12.08 -7.52
CA PHE A 46 7.22 -11.26 -6.94
C PHE A 46 6.45 -10.53 -8.05
N ASN A 47 5.12 -10.61 -7.99
CA ASN A 47 4.22 -9.89 -8.91
C ASN A 47 3.21 -9.04 -8.12
N LEU A 48 2.94 -7.82 -8.62
CA LEU A 48 2.05 -6.86 -7.97
C LEU A 48 1.40 -5.94 -9.01
N THR A 49 0.17 -6.26 -9.38
CA THR A 49 -0.66 -5.47 -10.29
C THR A 49 -1.63 -4.60 -9.51
N LEU A 50 -1.43 -3.29 -9.56
CA LEU A 50 -2.20 -2.25 -8.88
C LEU A 50 -2.64 -1.18 -9.91
N HIS A 51 -3.28 -1.64 -10.99
CA HIS A 51 -3.77 -0.75 -12.05
C HIS A 51 -4.83 0.24 -11.51
N PRO A 52 -4.82 1.53 -11.94
CA PRO A 52 -3.91 2.11 -12.91
C PRO A 52 -2.58 2.63 -12.33
N LEU A 53 -2.39 2.70 -11.01
CA LEU A 53 -1.24 3.40 -10.40
C LEU A 53 0.11 2.72 -10.62
N PHE A 54 0.16 1.40 -10.56
CA PHE A 54 1.41 0.65 -10.57
C PHE A 54 1.20 -0.75 -11.15
N ASN A 55 2.20 -1.25 -11.88
CA ASN A 55 2.33 -2.68 -12.14
C ASN A 55 3.78 -3.11 -12.00
N LEU A 56 3.95 -4.36 -11.59
CA LEU A 56 5.18 -5.11 -11.58
C LEU A 56 4.96 -6.41 -12.37
N ALA A 57 5.85 -6.69 -13.30
CA ALA A 57 5.76 -7.83 -14.20
C ALA A 57 6.02 -9.17 -13.49
N GLU A 58 5.52 -10.26 -14.11
CA GLU A 58 5.52 -11.61 -13.50
C GLU A 58 6.89 -12.31 -13.52
N ASP A 59 7.88 -11.72 -14.17
CA ASP A 59 9.28 -12.14 -14.21
C ASP A 59 10.15 -11.49 -13.11
N SER A 60 9.63 -10.46 -12.41
CA SER A 60 10.39 -9.70 -11.43
C SER A 60 10.76 -10.53 -10.21
N ASN A 61 12.00 -10.42 -9.74
CA ASN A 61 12.65 -11.33 -8.79
C ASN A 61 13.42 -10.56 -7.71
N HIS A 62 13.54 -11.10 -6.50
CA HIS A 62 14.32 -10.51 -5.42
C HIS A 62 15.12 -11.53 -4.61
N GLN A 63 16.22 -11.09 -4.01
CA GLN A 63 17.00 -11.87 -3.03
C GLN A 63 17.34 -11.02 -1.79
N GLY A 64 17.48 -11.68 -0.64
CA GLY A 64 17.92 -11.05 0.60
C GLY A 64 17.03 -9.89 1.08
N LEU A 65 15.73 -9.93 0.79
CA LEU A 65 14.79 -8.88 1.19
C LEU A 65 14.48 -8.99 2.69
N VAL A 66 14.80 -7.93 3.43
CA VAL A 66 14.47 -7.74 4.84
C VAL A 66 13.58 -6.51 4.96
N VAL A 67 12.52 -6.58 5.78
CA VAL A 67 11.57 -5.48 6.00
C VAL A 67 11.41 -5.24 7.50
N ALA A 68 11.67 -4.03 7.98
CA ALA A 68 11.59 -3.66 9.38
C ALA A 68 10.51 -2.59 9.64
N GLY A 69 9.95 -2.57 10.85
CA GLY A 69 8.94 -1.61 11.31
C GLY A 69 7.50 -1.94 10.88
N VAL A 70 7.26 -3.09 10.28
CA VAL A 70 5.92 -3.53 9.84
C VAL A 70 4.98 -3.71 11.03
N SER A 71 5.50 -4.11 12.19
CA SER A 71 4.77 -4.17 13.47
C SER A 71 4.24 -2.81 13.92
N GLY A 72 4.85 -1.71 13.47
CA GLY A 72 4.43 -0.34 13.80
C GLY A 72 3.25 0.18 12.99
N LEU A 73 2.75 -0.55 11.98
CA LEU A 73 1.60 -0.14 11.18
C LEU A 73 0.31 -0.26 11.99
N VAL A 74 -0.39 0.86 12.20
CA VAL A 74 -1.69 0.90 12.88
C VAL A 74 -2.78 1.36 11.91
N ALA A 75 -3.89 0.63 11.88
CA ALA A 75 -5.02 0.86 10.98
C ALA A 75 -6.35 0.89 11.76
N ASP A 76 -6.79 2.08 12.18
CA ASP A 76 -8.11 2.29 12.76
C ASP A 76 -9.17 2.34 11.64
N VAL A 77 -10.06 1.36 11.58
CA VAL A 77 -11.09 1.25 10.53
C VAL A 77 -12.46 1.03 11.15
N SER A 78 -13.46 1.80 10.71
CA SER A 78 -14.85 1.67 11.17
C SER A 78 -15.80 1.65 9.98
N ILE A 79 -16.86 0.83 10.02
CA ILE A 79 -17.85 0.70 8.95
C ILE A 79 -19.27 0.98 9.45
N ILE A 80 -19.88 2.02 8.91
CA ILE A 80 -21.29 2.36 9.11
C ILE A 80 -22.09 1.59 8.06
N ILE A 81 -22.57 0.41 8.43
CA ILE A 81 -23.22 -0.54 7.50
C ILE A 81 -24.45 0.08 6.82
N ILE A 82 -25.26 0.85 7.56
CA ILE A 82 -26.50 1.50 7.05
C ILE A 82 -26.21 2.43 5.85
N THR A 83 -25.09 3.16 5.88
CA THR A 83 -24.68 4.08 4.80
C THR A 83 -23.55 3.50 3.95
N LEU A 84 -23.21 2.23 4.17
CA LEU A 84 -22.04 1.54 3.59
C LEU A 84 -20.77 2.41 3.60
N THR A 85 -20.55 3.18 4.67
CA THR A 85 -19.47 4.15 4.76
C THR A 85 -18.37 3.65 5.69
N LEU A 86 -17.19 3.42 5.12
CA LEU A 86 -15.97 3.04 5.83
C LEU A 86 -15.16 4.31 6.13
N ASN A 87 -14.86 4.59 7.39
CA ASN A 87 -13.93 5.65 7.79
C ASN A 87 -12.62 5.00 8.25
N PHE A 88 -11.49 5.54 7.83
CA PHE A 88 -10.17 4.96 8.10
C PHE A 88 -9.16 6.02 8.54
N GLU A 89 -8.28 5.62 9.45
CA GLU A 89 -7.02 6.27 9.75
C GLU A 89 -5.91 5.22 9.77
N ILE A 90 -4.88 5.39 8.95
CA ILE A 90 -3.72 4.51 8.89
C ILE A 90 -2.46 5.32 9.17
N THR A 91 -1.62 4.79 10.05
CA THR A 91 -0.33 5.36 10.42
C THR A 91 0.80 4.35 10.28
N VAL A 92 1.93 4.81 9.73
CA VAL A 92 3.17 4.06 9.58
C VAL A 92 4.30 4.93 10.14
N PRO A 93 4.73 4.71 11.41
CA PRO A 93 5.77 5.52 12.05
C PRO A 93 7.11 5.40 11.34
N SER A 94 7.53 4.16 11.04
CA SER A 94 8.73 3.85 10.27
C SER A 94 8.56 2.49 9.62
N ILE A 95 8.78 2.39 8.31
CA ILE A 95 9.05 1.12 7.64
C ILE A 95 10.31 1.28 6.80
N ASP A 96 11.18 0.29 6.87
CA ASP A 96 12.39 0.15 6.05
C ASP A 96 12.34 -1.17 5.31
N ALA A 97 12.85 -1.19 4.08
CA ALA A 97 13.04 -2.41 3.32
C ALA A 97 14.36 -2.34 2.55
N ASP A 98 15.18 -3.38 2.72
CA ASP A 98 16.50 -3.52 2.11
C ASP A 98 16.56 -4.89 1.41
N ALA A 99 17.01 -4.94 0.15
CA ALA A 99 17.22 -6.19 -0.58
C ALA A 99 18.57 -6.23 -1.29
N THR A 100 19.26 -7.37 -1.23
CA THR A 100 20.62 -7.56 -1.78
C THR A 100 20.64 -7.65 -3.30
N THR A 101 19.51 -7.95 -3.92
CA THR A 101 19.37 -8.13 -5.38
C THR A 101 17.91 -7.88 -5.72
N ILE A 102 17.63 -6.96 -6.65
CA ILE A 102 16.28 -6.80 -7.19
C ILE A 102 16.34 -6.66 -8.71
N ASP A 103 15.60 -7.52 -9.39
CA ASP A 103 15.45 -7.56 -10.85
C ASP A 103 13.99 -7.25 -11.16
N VAL A 104 13.69 -6.06 -11.68
CA VAL A 104 12.30 -5.58 -11.76
C VAL A 104 11.96 -4.87 -13.06
N SER A 105 10.79 -5.22 -13.60
CA SER A 105 10.19 -4.52 -14.74
C SER A 105 8.71 -4.23 -14.47
N GLY A 106 8.17 -3.17 -15.07
CA GLY A 106 6.79 -2.78 -14.85
C GLY A 106 6.53 -1.33 -15.23
N TYR A 107 5.59 -0.67 -14.54
CA TYR A 107 5.37 0.76 -14.69
C TYR A 107 4.86 1.41 -13.40
N ILE A 108 5.09 2.72 -13.27
CA ILE A 108 4.48 3.59 -12.26
C ILE A 108 3.79 4.77 -12.96
N ASP A 109 2.61 5.16 -12.48
CA ASP A 109 1.84 6.28 -13.04
C ASP A 109 1.24 7.17 -11.95
N THR A 110 2.07 8.09 -11.43
CA THR A 110 1.68 9.12 -10.46
C THR A 110 0.84 10.26 -11.03
N ARG A 111 0.54 10.28 -12.35
CA ARG A 111 -0.25 11.39 -12.95
C ARG A 111 -1.58 11.59 -12.20
N PRO A 112 -2.01 12.83 -11.95
CA PRO A 112 -1.57 14.04 -12.65
C PRO A 112 -0.38 14.76 -12.00
N PHE A 113 0.25 14.17 -10.97
CA PHE A 113 1.44 14.75 -10.35
C PHE A 113 2.59 14.71 -11.36
N THR A 114 3.11 15.88 -11.69
CA THR A 114 4.09 16.16 -12.75
C THR A 114 5.52 16.15 -12.24
N ALA A 115 5.71 16.39 -10.93
CA ALA A 115 7.01 16.37 -10.28
C ALA A 115 7.39 14.96 -9.76
N LEU A 116 6.51 13.97 -9.93
CA LEU A 116 6.69 12.59 -9.51
C LEU A 116 6.94 11.65 -10.72
N PRO A 117 7.65 10.51 -10.53
CA PRO A 117 8.05 9.64 -11.63
C PRO A 117 6.87 8.94 -12.31
N VAL A 118 6.84 9.00 -13.64
CA VAL A 118 5.82 8.39 -14.49
C VAL A 118 6.50 7.64 -15.64
N GLY A 119 6.09 6.40 -15.87
CA GLY A 119 6.51 5.61 -17.04
C GLY A 119 6.74 4.13 -16.72
N ASN A 120 7.12 3.39 -17.75
CA ASN A 120 7.62 2.03 -17.56
C ASN A 120 8.97 2.10 -16.82
N TYR A 121 9.19 1.18 -15.89
CA TYR A 121 10.48 1.04 -15.21
C TYR A 121 11.11 -0.31 -15.55
N THR A 122 12.44 -0.32 -15.61
CA THR A 122 13.26 -1.51 -15.88
C THR A 122 14.62 -1.34 -15.21
N GLY A 123 15.13 -2.40 -14.62
CA GLY A 123 16.51 -2.48 -14.14
C GLY A 123 16.78 -3.75 -13.34
N THR A 124 18.06 -4.01 -13.10
CA THR A 124 18.54 -5.20 -12.40
C THR A 124 19.73 -4.80 -11.53
N THR A 125 19.59 -4.83 -10.20
CA THR A 125 20.73 -4.69 -9.29
C THR A 125 21.34 -6.04 -8.95
N THR A 126 22.67 -6.14 -9.08
CA THR A 126 23.47 -7.28 -8.61
C THR A 126 24.69 -6.78 -7.83
N GLY A 127 25.12 -7.54 -6.82
CA GLY A 127 26.24 -7.15 -5.95
C GLY A 127 25.80 -6.43 -4.68
N THR A 128 26.64 -5.55 -4.15
CA THR A 128 26.47 -4.93 -2.81
C THR A 128 25.61 -3.66 -2.79
N THR A 129 25.08 -3.22 -3.94
CA THR A 129 24.24 -2.02 -4.03
C THR A 129 22.80 -2.38 -3.72
N THR A 130 22.46 -2.36 -2.42
CA THR A 130 21.13 -2.66 -1.89
C THR A 130 20.04 -1.83 -2.58
N GLY A 131 18.94 -2.47 -2.98
CA GLY A 131 17.71 -1.76 -3.32
C GLY A 131 16.92 -1.46 -2.04
N ILE A 132 16.59 -0.19 -1.81
CA ILE A 132 16.08 0.35 -0.55
C ILE A 132 14.73 1.03 -0.75
N ALA A 133 13.79 0.83 0.18
CA ALA A 133 12.58 1.64 0.30
C ALA A 133 12.36 2.06 1.76
N ARG A 134 11.95 3.32 1.98
CA ARG A 134 11.68 3.88 3.33
C ARG A 134 10.38 4.65 3.38
N VAL A 135 9.72 4.55 4.53
CA VAL A 135 8.53 5.33 4.91
C VAL A 135 8.75 5.86 6.32
N ARG A 136 8.44 7.13 6.58
CA ARG A 136 8.51 7.76 7.91
C ARG A 136 7.29 8.65 8.18
N ASN A 137 6.69 8.46 9.35
CA ASN A 137 5.56 9.23 9.89
C ASN A 137 4.41 9.42 8.90
N LEU A 138 4.16 8.43 8.04
CA LEU A 138 3.04 8.45 7.10
C LEU A 138 1.73 8.33 7.89
N ARG A 139 0.80 9.22 7.63
CA ARG A 139 -0.56 9.26 8.17
C ARG A 139 -1.53 9.56 7.04
N VAL A 140 -2.47 8.65 6.82
CA VAL A 140 -3.55 8.80 5.83
C VAL A 140 -4.88 8.67 6.58
N GLN A 141 -5.78 9.65 6.42
CA GLN A 141 -7.10 9.65 7.06
C GLN A 141 -8.17 10.03 6.04
N GLY A 142 -9.27 9.27 6.00
CA GLY A 142 -10.30 9.47 4.98
C GLY A 142 -11.58 8.68 5.22
N SER A 143 -12.42 8.68 4.18
CA SER A 143 -13.64 7.87 4.15
C SER A 143 -13.91 7.34 2.75
N ALA A 144 -14.58 6.19 2.69
CA ALA A 144 -14.89 5.43 1.50
C ALA A 144 -16.37 5.01 1.53
N THR A 145 -17.15 5.41 0.52
CA THR A 145 -18.52 4.90 0.34
C THR A 145 -18.46 3.64 -0.50
N LEU A 146 -18.88 2.52 0.07
CA LEU A 146 -18.92 1.22 -0.58
C LEU A 146 -20.20 1.04 -1.39
N PHE A 147 -20.15 0.16 -2.38
CA PHE A 147 -21.28 -0.30 -3.19
C PHE A 147 -21.18 -1.82 -3.33
N VAL A 148 -22.29 -2.52 -3.06
CA VAL A 148 -22.38 -3.99 -3.17
C VAL A 148 -23.18 -4.34 -4.41
N ASN A 149 -22.56 -5.06 -5.34
CA ASN A 149 -23.26 -5.63 -6.50
C ASN A 149 -24.09 -6.84 -6.07
N ILE A 150 -25.40 -6.68 -5.97
CA ILE A 150 -26.35 -7.72 -5.52
C ILE A 150 -26.37 -8.99 -6.39
N ILE A 151 -25.87 -8.96 -7.63
CA ILE A 151 -25.85 -10.14 -8.52
C ILE A 151 -24.67 -11.06 -8.20
N GLY A 152 -23.51 -10.48 -7.84
CA GLY A 152 -22.29 -11.23 -7.50
C GLY A 152 -21.92 -11.22 -6.02
N ASN A 153 -22.72 -10.54 -5.17
CA ASN A 153 -22.37 -10.10 -3.81
C ASN A 153 -20.92 -9.61 -3.71
N ARG A 154 -20.45 -8.71 -4.59
CA ARG A 154 -19.07 -8.16 -4.52
C ARG A 154 -19.07 -6.68 -4.16
N VAL A 155 -18.15 -6.28 -3.28
CA VAL A 155 -17.99 -4.90 -2.82
C VAL A 155 -17.12 -4.11 -3.79
N SER A 156 -17.35 -2.81 -3.87
CA SER A 156 -16.50 -1.84 -4.55
C SER A 156 -16.51 -0.51 -3.81
N VAL A 157 -15.41 0.22 -3.83
CA VAL A 157 -15.37 1.61 -3.35
C VAL A 157 -15.94 2.51 -4.45
N ARG A 158 -17.13 3.06 -4.23
CA ARG A 158 -17.83 3.96 -5.16
C ARG A 158 -17.31 5.39 -5.08
N VAL A 159 -17.00 5.86 -3.87
CA VAL A 159 -16.40 7.18 -3.60
C VAL A 159 -15.28 6.98 -2.59
N LEU A 160 -14.14 7.64 -2.81
CA LEU A 160 -13.04 7.74 -1.84
C LEU A 160 -12.76 9.22 -1.59
N ASN A 161 -12.56 9.59 -0.34
CA ASN A 161 -12.09 10.90 0.06
C ASN A 161 -10.91 10.74 1.03
N VAL A 162 -9.87 11.53 0.85
CA VAL A 162 -8.67 11.55 1.70
C VAL A 162 -8.54 12.95 2.28
N ASN A 163 -8.82 13.08 3.58
CA ASN A 163 -8.80 14.34 4.31
C ASN A 163 -7.36 14.69 4.71
N VAL A 164 -6.63 13.72 5.28
CA VAL A 164 -5.21 13.83 5.65
C VAL A 164 -4.40 12.88 4.78
N PHE A 165 -3.31 13.38 4.22
CA PHE A 165 -2.19 12.59 3.69
C PHE A 165 -0.94 13.38 4.04
N THR A 166 -0.14 12.88 4.98
CA THR A 166 1.08 13.53 5.46
C THR A 166 2.14 12.46 5.73
N PHE A 167 3.40 12.77 5.45
CA PHE A 167 4.56 11.94 5.78
C PHE A 167 5.79 12.84 5.90
N ASP A 168 6.86 12.33 6.52
CA ASP A 168 8.17 13.01 6.57
C ASP A 168 9.11 12.49 5.47
N GLU A 169 9.16 11.17 5.28
CA GLU A 169 9.93 10.51 4.22
C GLU A 169 9.06 9.47 3.51
N ILE A 170 9.06 9.51 2.19
CA ILE A 170 8.80 8.35 1.33
C ILE A 170 9.97 8.33 0.35
N CYS A 171 10.83 7.32 0.46
CA CYS A 171 12.01 7.15 -0.37
C CYS A 171 12.01 5.78 -1.03
N LEU A 172 12.47 5.74 -2.28
CA LEU A 172 12.78 4.54 -3.02
C LEU A 172 14.13 4.77 -3.69
N ASN A 173 15.03 3.79 -3.62
CA ASN A 173 16.30 3.79 -4.34
C ASN A 173 16.57 2.36 -4.80
N LEU A 174 16.33 2.06 -6.07
CA LEU A 174 16.53 0.71 -6.61
C LEU A 174 17.97 0.47 -7.10
N GLY A 175 18.85 1.47 -7.06
CA GLY A 175 20.22 1.42 -7.60
C GLY A 175 20.38 2.18 -8.92
N ALA A 176 21.63 2.48 -9.29
CA ALA A 176 21.96 3.40 -10.39
C ALA A 176 21.57 2.90 -11.78
N ASP A 177 21.49 1.59 -11.99
CA ASP A 177 21.15 0.97 -13.27
C ASP A 177 19.63 1.01 -13.58
N PHE A 178 18.80 1.44 -12.63
CA PHE A 178 17.36 1.54 -12.82
C PHE A 178 16.95 2.79 -13.61
N GLN A 179 16.03 2.55 -14.55
CA GLN A 179 15.48 3.56 -15.43
C GLN A 179 13.96 3.67 -15.30
N ILE A 180 13.44 4.88 -15.46
CA ILE A 180 12.00 5.15 -15.61
C ILE A 180 11.82 5.94 -16.90
N GLY A 181 10.93 5.48 -17.78
CA GLY A 181 10.73 6.06 -19.11
C GLY A 181 11.94 5.92 -20.05
N GLY A 182 12.90 5.05 -19.73
CA GLY A 182 14.17 4.90 -20.47
C GLY A 182 15.26 5.92 -20.09
N ALA A 183 15.08 6.67 -19.00
CA ALA A 183 16.10 7.55 -18.42
C ALA A 183 16.52 7.04 -17.03
N PRO A 184 17.82 7.09 -16.66
CA PRO A 184 18.27 6.79 -15.30
C PRO A 184 17.62 7.70 -14.26
N VAL A 185 17.36 7.16 -13.07
CA VAL A 185 16.74 7.92 -11.96
C VAL A 185 17.81 8.44 -11.01
N ASP A 186 17.83 9.76 -10.77
CA ASP A 186 18.53 10.30 -9.61
C ASP A 186 17.69 10.04 -8.35
N TRP A 187 17.95 8.89 -7.72
CA TRP A 187 17.27 8.48 -6.49
C TRP A 187 17.57 9.40 -5.30
N ALA A 188 18.71 10.11 -5.31
CA ALA A 188 19.07 11.03 -4.23
C ALA A 188 18.28 12.34 -4.34
N ASP A 189 18.21 12.93 -5.53
CA ASP A 189 17.30 14.06 -5.82
C ASP A 189 15.85 13.68 -5.57
N LEU A 190 15.41 12.51 -6.04
CA LEU A 190 14.03 12.06 -5.87
C LEU A 190 13.67 11.94 -4.39
N CYS A 191 14.43 11.19 -3.59
CA CYS A 191 14.12 11.03 -2.17
C CYS A 191 14.21 12.35 -1.38
N ALA A 192 15.24 13.18 -1.63
CA ALA A 192 15.40 14.44 -0.93
C ALA A 192 14.26 15.44 -1.22
N ASN A 193 13.68 15.40 -2.42
CA ASN A 193 12.65 16.35 -2.84
C ASN A 193 11.23 15.77 -2.90
N PHE A 194 11.03 14.44 -2.75
CA PHE A 194 9.72 13.78 -2.92
C PHE A 194 8.63 14.44 -2.08
N LYS A 195 8.92 14.74 -0.81
CA LYS A 195 7.98 15.43 0.10
C LYS A 195 7.58 16.80 -0.42
N GLY A 196 8.54 17.67 -0.75
CA GLY A 196 8.26 19.02 -1.24
C GLY A 196 7.51 19.03 -2.57
N ARG A 197 7.82 18.07 -3.46
CA ARG A 197 7.12 17.86 -4.74
C ARG A 197 5.68 17.39 -4.52
N PHE A 198 5.47 16.41 -3.64
CA PHE A 198 4.14 15.91 -3.27
C PHE A 198 3.29 16.99 -2.59
N ASP A 199 3.79 17.66 -1.56
CA ASP A 199 3.04 18.65 -0.78
C ASP A 199 2.58 19.83 -1.66
N ALA A 200 3.41 20.24 -2.63
CA ALA A 200 3.08 21.30 -3.60
C ALA A 200 1.94 20.90 -4.57
N GLU A 201 1.92 19.66 -5.07
CA GLU A 201 0.89 19.18 -6.00
C GLU A 201 -0.38 18.70 -5.27
N TRP A 202 -0.27 18.18 -4.03
CA TRP A 202 -1.38 17.76 -3.18
C TRP A 202 -2.24 18.92 -2.67
N GLY A 203 -1.66 20.12 -2.54
CA GLY A 203 -2.39 21.35 -2.26
C GLY A 203 -3.38 21.76 -3.39
N ASN A 204 -3.23 21.21 -4.60
CA ASN A 204 -4.15 21.46 -5.69
C ASN A 204 -5.30 20.44 -5.69
N ASN A 205 -6.50 20.88 -5.30
CA ASN A 205 -7.70 20.05 -5.24
C ASN A 205 -8.01 19.28 -6.55
N GLN A 206 -7.68 19.81 -7.74
CA GLN A 206 -7.88 19.08 -8.99
C GLN A 206 -6.91 17.91 -9.12
N LEU A 207 -5.62 18.13 -8.82
CA LEU A 207 -4.59 17.09 -8.89
C LEU A 207 -4.85 16.01 -7.83
N LYS A 208 -5.14 16.45 -6.60
CA LYS A 208 -5.57 15.61 -5.47
C LYS A 208 -6.75 14.72 -5.84
N ASN A 209 -7.85 15.28 -6.36
CA ASN A 209 -9.05 14.49 -6.66
C ASN A 209 -8.80 13.43 -7.76
N GLN A 210 -7.98 13.74 -8.76
CA GLN A 210 -7.61 12.77 -9.80
C GLN A 210 -6.68 11.66 -9.27
N LEU A 211 -5.76 11.99 -8.36
CA LEU A 211 -4.92 10.98 -7.68
C LEU A 211 -5.76 10.10 -6.74
N VAL A 212 -6.68 10.68 -5.95
CA VAL A 212 -7.62 9.94 -5.09
C VAL A 212 -8.54 9.03 -5.91
N GLU A 213 -8.99 9.46 -7.09
CA GLU A 213 -9.76 8.61 -8.01
C GLU A 213 -8.93 7.43 -8.55
N LYS A 214 -7.65 7.65 -8.90
CA LYS A 214 -6.75 6.54 -9.23
C LYS A 214 -6.54 5.57 -8.06
N ILE A 215 -6.39 6.07 -6.83
CA ILE A 215 -6.31 5.23 -5.62
C ILE A 215 -7.61 4.43 -5.44
N ARG A 216 -8.79 5.05 -5.67
CA ARG A 216 -10.09 4.38 -5.64
C ARG A 216 -10.18 3.24 -6.65
N VAL A 217 -9.79 3.46 -7.91
CA VAL A 217 -9.79 2.40 -8.94
C VAL A 217 -8.80 1.29 -8.56
N THR A 218 -7.61 1.65 -8.06
CA THR A 218 -6.59 0.68 -7.63
C THR A 218 -7.06 -0.17 -6.45
N ALA A 219 -7.68 0.43 -5.43
CA ALA A 219 -8.25 -0.29 -4.30
C ALA A 219 -9.36 -1.28 -4.73
N ASN A 220 -10.13 -0.95 -5.78
CA ASN A 220 -11.14 -1.85 -6.32
C ASN A 220 -10.57 -3.14 -6.95
N VAL A 221 -9.29 -3.15 -7.38
CA VAL A 221 -8.60 -4.38 -7.84
C VAL A 221 -8.42 -5.39 -6.69
N ILE A 222 -8.52 -4.93 -5.44
CA ILE A 222 -8.44 -5.75 -4.23
C ILE A 222 -9.82 -5.93 -3.59
N VAL A 223 -10.56 -4.84 -3.31
CA VAL A 223 -11.90 -4.87 -2.69
C VAL A 223 -12.91 -5.67 -3.52
N GLY A 224 -12.84 -5.60 -4.85
CA GLY A 224 -13.72 -6.34 -5.77
C GLY A 224 -13.67 -7.87 -5.63
N ARG A 225 -12.71 -8.40 -4.87
CA ARG A 225 -12.55 -9.83 -4.57
C ARG A 225 -13.42 -10.30 -3.40
N TYR A 226 -13.92 -9.38 -2.58
CA TYR A 226 -14.61 -9.67 -1.32
C TYR A 226 -16.12 -9.45 -1.42
N THR A 227 -16.91 -10.23 -0.68
CA THR A 227 -18.32 -9.94 -0.38
C THR A 227 -18.46 -8.90 0.72
N LEU A 228 -19.69 -8.40 0.96
CA LEU A 228 -19.93 -7.50 2.08
C LEU A 228 -19.61 -8.21 3.41
N ASP A 229 -20.01 -9.48 3.52
CA ASP A 229 -19.81 -10.31 4.71
C ASP A 229 -18.32 -10.59 4.91
N GLU A 230 -17.60 -11.02 3.85
CA GLU A 230 -16.13 -11.21 3.87
C GLU A 230 -15.38 -9.91 4.22
N LEU A 231 -15.91 -8.73 3.87
CA LEU A 231 -15.31 -7.43 4.21
C LEU A 231 -15.67 -6.95 5.63
N ILE A 232 -16.86 -7.28 6.14
CA ILE A 232 -17.22 -7.05 7.54
C ILE A 232 -16.41 -7.98 8.44
N ASP A 233 -16.20 -9.24 8.03
CA ASP A 233 -15.32 -10.19 8.70
C ASP A 233 -13.84 -9.82 8.57
N LEU A 234 -13.48 -9.00 7.57
CA LEU A 234 -12.14 -8.40 7.46
C LEU A 234 -11.91 -7.32 8.53
N ILE A 235 -12.88 -6.41 8.68
CA ILE A 235 -12.78 -5.18 9.51
C ILE A 235 -13.16 -5.43 10.97
N GLY A 236 -14.28 -6.12 11.19
CA GLY A 236 -14.77 -6.56 12.49
C GLY A 236 -14.41 -7.99 12.84
N GLY A 237 -13.69 -8.68 11.95
CA GLY A 237 -12.86 -9.81 12.33
C GLY A 237 -13.59 -11.13 12.61
N GLY A 238 -14.72 -11.43 11.96
CA GLY A 238 -15.57 -12.60 12.24
C GLY A 238 -14.96 -14.01 12.00
N GLY A 239 -13.67 -14.12 11.69
CA GLY A 239 -13.00 -15.38 11.36
C GLY A 239 -13.03 -16.43 12.50
N PRO A 240 -13.19 -17.73 12.18
CA PRO A 240 -13.24 -18.79 13.17
C PRO A 240 -11.89 -19.02 13.85
N THR A 241 -11.92 -19.16 15.17
CA THR A 241 -10.72 -19.40 15.98
C THR A 241 -10.19 -20.83 15.78
N THR A 242 -9.23 -21.03 14.87
CA THR A 242 -8.02 -21.87 15.04
C THR A 242 -7.23 -22.04 13.73
N GLU A 243 -6.16 -21.26 13.56
CA GLU A 243 -4.91 -21.81 13.04
C GLU A 243 -3.80 -21.47 14.05
N PRO A 244 -2.94 -22.42 14.46
CA PRO A 244 -1.76 -22.08 15.25
C PRO A 244 -0.81 -21.26 14.38
N CYS A 245 -0.23 -20.16 14.89
CA CYS A 245 0.69 -19.33 14.11
C CYS A 245 1.83 -20.21 13.54
N LEU A 246 1.81 -20.45 12.21
CA LEU A 246 2.82 -21.26 11.54
C LEU A 246 4.15 -20.49 11.55
N ALA A 247 5.14 -21.04 12.24
CA ALA A 247 6.49 -20.48 12.26
C ALA A 247 7.11 -20.58 10.85
N ALA A 248 7.44 -19.42 10.28
CA ALA A 248 8.09 -19.23 8.99
C ALA A 248 9.07 -18.04 9.10
#